data_AF-A0A7V5WJ76-F1
#
_entry.id   AF-A0A7V5WJ76-F1
#
_cell.length_a   1.000
_cell.length_b   1.000
_cell.length_c   1.000
_cell.angle_alpha   90.00
_cell.angle_beta   90.00
_cell.angle_gamma   90.00
#
_symmetry.space_group_name_H-M   'P 1'
#
loop_
_entity.id
_entity.type
_entity.pdbx_description
1 polymer ?
#
loop_
_entity_poly.entity_id
_entity_poly.type
_entity_poly.pdbx_seq_one_letter_code
_entity_poly.pdbx_strand_id
1 'polypeptide(L)'
;MHQSLCRKPLIGLVFLLIAFFLTSCTALQKSIEFPGDRPPAPPADRQVEPAPPKQLPEIRADSPLSPPPGPEVRGDRTGPSELLPFLTLVADRIAAYEGKVRLWRDFRAEAEKMGPDEELGGKIDDCQAQLQSILDGYNRLHEKLILESSGRPVEMPAAEELPRIEHADIGFLESECQQIIQGSRESGGWIAGARRKLLEESEQNIAAAMAAGEYEQAIALYEQLPRGEDAVPSFDAVFNYGNALLKVGRPRDAGKVFQELLTRFRQKEEMDREFQLMQHIADIHFSLEEYAKAFELYVNIINRYAGLGEHIDWARKQQSMINARNQQGAEVKGFAALMLAHLSYNPDRDGFKVVRMAEEFVERFPDSNAVPTVNRILFESRDRVDKWFARQEQELNRLKSENKYAEALQFIEQLPLQEMPQDRREHITRTADELIAIQFQEAEARRLEQETILQETWARGQNHLRAREYDQAIETLSALLDTEYGERAREQIDEAANLSAQDDRRKAAELFVQANGTADRDARVRLLFESRRLLQDILVKYPQSDVADKVRNNLDRIEQEIMAVDPTLLTSPASGPDSAP
;
A
#
# COMPACT_ATOMS: atom_id res chain seq x y z
N MET A 1 40.69 40.33 33.02
CA MET A 1 41.26 40.72 34.33
C MET A 1 40.69 39.78 35.38
N HIS A 2 41.61 39.14 36.13
CA HIS A 2 41.53 38.34 37.36
C HIS A 2 40.15 38.17 38.05
N GLN A 3 39.62 36.95 38.21
CA GLN A 3 39.98 35.83 39.14
C GLN A 3 39.27 35.89 40.50
N SER A 4 38.90 34.67 40.97
CA SER A 4 38.67 34.21 42.35
C SER A 4 37.25 34.37 42.94
N LEU A 5 36.67 33.45 43.73
CA LEU A 5 36.98 32.12 44.32
C LEU A 5 35.63 31.64 44.97
N CYS A 6 35.01 30.52 44.60
CA CYS A 6 35.07 29.18 45.20
C CYS A 6 35.06 29.06 46.75
N ARG A 7 34.00 28.47 47.35
CA ARG A 7 34.09 27.36 48.36
C ARG A 7 32.73 26.78 48.81
N LYS A 8 32.68 25.44 48.86
CA LYS A 8 31.67 24.53 49.44
C LYS A 8 31.72 24.53 50.99
N PRO A 9 30.81 23.76 51.64
CA PRO A 9 31.33 22.61 52.40
C PRO A 9 30.60 21.28 52.15
N LEU A 10 31.32 20.22 52.53
CA LEU A 10 31.08 18.77 52.39
C LEU A 10 30.57 18.18 53.74
N ILE A 11 29.70 17.18 53.65
CA ILE A 11 29.68 15.86 54.36
C ILE A 11 29.72 15.81 55.90
N GLY A 12 28.79 15.03 56.46
CA GLY A 12 28.81 14.55 57.86
C GLY A 12 27.78 13.46 58.15
N LEU A 13 28.21 12.21 58.00
CA LEU A 13 27.53 10.93 58.23
C LEU A 13 27.30 10.63 59.72
N VAL A 14 26.12 10.13 60.14
CA VAL A 14 25.94 9.39 61.41
C VAL A 14 24.93 8.24 61.25
N PHE A 15 25.42 7.04 61.55
CA PHE A 15 24.76 5.74 61.71
C PHE A 15 24.11 5.59 63.10
N LEU A 16 22.98 4.86 63.19
CA LEU A 16 22.62 3.87 64.25
C LEU A 16 21.18 3.36 63.96
N LEU A 17 20.88 2.18 63.40
CA LEU A 17 20.98 0.77 63.83
C LEU A 17 20.05 0.35 65.00
N ILE A 18 19.29 -0.75 64.76
CA ILE A 18 18.59 -1.70 65.66
C ILE A 18 17.10 -1.39 65.91
N ALA A 19 16.11 -2.28 65.80
CA ALA A 19 15.96 -3.66 65.31
C ALA A 19 14.48 -4.10 65.47
N PHE A 20 14.02 -4.99 64.57
CA PHE A 20 12.99 -6.02 64.76
C PHE A 20 11.58 -5.64 65.28
N PHE A 21 10.58 -5.77 64.39
CA PHE A 21 9.44 -6.68 64.61
C PHE A 21 9.01 -7.31 63.27
N LEU A 22 9.08 -8.64 63.26
CA LEU A 22 8.52 -9.54 62.27
C LEU A 22 6.99 -9.54 62.40
N THR A 23 6.26 -9.31 61.30
CA THR A 23 4.99 -9.99 61.00
C THR A 23 4.58 -9.76 59.55
N SER A 24 4.48 -10.87 58.82
CA SER A 24 3.46 -11.16 57.81
C SER A 24 3.57 -10.51 56.43
N CYS A 25 4.09 -11.31 55.50
CA CYS A 25 3.77 -11.27 54.08
C CYS A 25 2.25 -11.24 53.85
N THR A 26 1.74 -10.23 53.15
CA THR A 26 0.50 -10.33 52.39
C THR A 26 0.82 -10.05 50.93
N ALA A 27 1.16 -11.13 50.22
CA ALA A 27 1.03 -11.18 48.77
C ALA A 27 -0.46 -11.01 48.45
N LEU A 28 -0.81 -9.95 47.73
CA LEU A 28 -2.15 -9.79 47.18
C LEU A 28 -2.30 -10.81 46.03
N GLN A 29 -2.64 -12.04 46.40
CA GLN A 29 -3.01 -13.11 45.50
C GLN A 29 -4.33 -12.69 44.85
N LYS A 30 -4.25 -12.30 43.57
CA LYS A 30 -5.41 -12.06 42.72
C LYS A 30 -6.18 -13.37 42.63
N SER A 31 -7.27 -13.47 43.40
CA SER A 31 -8.23 -14.56 43.30
C SER A 31 -8.86 -14.51 41.92
N ILE A 32 -8.54 -15.49 41.09
CA ILE A 32 -9.34 -15.85 39.92
C ILE A 32 -10.57 -16.55 40.49
N GLU A 33 -11.66 -15.79 40.60
CA GLU A 33 -12.98 -16.31 40.88
C GLU A 33 -13.53 -16.86 39.57
N PHE A 34 -13.71 -18.19 39.49
CA PHE A 34 -14.46 -18.81 38.40
C PHE A 34 -15.96 -18.50 38.62
N PRO A 35 -16.67 -17.86 37.67
CA PRO A 35 -18.12 -17.83 37.72
C PRO A 35 -18.64 -19.18 37.22
N GLY A 36 -18.80 -20.12 38.16
CA GLY A 36 -19.65 -21.29 37.99
C GLY A 36 -21.02 -20.98 38.58
N ASP A 37 -21.92 -20.45 37.75
CA ASP A 37 -23.30 -20.92 37.64
C ASP A 37 -23.99 -20.16 36.51
N ARG A 38 -24.33 -20.91 35.46
CA ARG A 38 -25.14 -20.41 34.35
C ARG A 38 -26.54 -20.10 34.89
N PRO A 39 -27.15 -18.94 34.57
CA PRO A 39 -28.58 -18.82 34.68
C PRO A 39 -29.24 -19.89 33.78
N PRO A 40 -30.36 -20.50 34.21
CA PRO A 40 -31.04 -21.49 33.38
C PRO A 40 -31.44 -20.84 32.05
N ALA A 41 -31.24 -21.58 30.97
CA ALA A 41 -31.65 -21.17 29.64
C ALA A 41 -33.11 -20.70 29.65
N PRO A 42 -33.45 -19.61 28.95
CA PRO A 42 -34.85 -19.31 28.69
C PRO A 42 -35.48 -20.53 28.01
N PRO A 43 -36.71 -20.92 28.38
CA PRO A 43 -37.36 -22.05 27.74
C PRO A 43 -37.38 -21.82 26.23
N ALA A 44 -36.98 -22.84 25.49
CA ALA A 44 -37.08 -22.86 24.03
C ALA A 44 -38.48 -22.37 23.64
N ASP A 45 -38.52 -21.34 22.79
CA ASP A 45 -39.75 -20.95 22.12
C ASP A 45 -40.34 -22.21 21.51
N ARG A 46 -41.49 -22.61 22.05
CA ARG A 46 -42.36 -23.56 21.38
C ARG A 46 -42.59 -22.98 20.00
N GLN A 47 -42.22 -23.74 18.98
CA GLN A 47 -42.82 -23.60 17.67
C GLN A 47 -44.33 -23.51 17.88
N VAL A 48 -44.87 -22.30 17.71
CA VAL A 48 -46.30 -22.11 17.54
C VAL A 48 -46.57 -22.66 16.15
N GLU A 49 -47.02 -23.91 16.14
CA GLU A 49 -47.73 -24.52 15.02
C GLU A 49 -48.78 -23.51 14.53
N PRO A 50 -48.79 -23.12 13.24
CA PRO A 50 -49.78 -22.18 12.75
C PRO A 50 -51.17 -22.79 12.96
N ALA A 51 -52.01 -22.06 13.69
CA ALA A 51 -53.40 -22.43 13.87
C ALA A 51 -54.07 -22.62 12.50
N PRO A 52 -54.90 -23.66 12.32
CA PRO A 52 -55.64 -23.84 11.09
C PRO A 52 -56.54 -22.62 10.86
N PRO A 53 -56.70 -22.17 9.60
CA PRO A 53 -57.52 -21.01 9.31
C PRO A 53 -58.95 -21.23 9.80
N LYS A 54 -59.43 -20.31 10.65
CA LYS A 54 -60.83 -20.24 11.05
C LYS A 54 -61.68 -20.00 9.80
N GLN A 55 -62.51 -20.99 9.47
CA GLN A 55 -63.63 -20.82 8.55
C GLN A 55 -64.59 -19.76 9.10
N LEU A 56 -64.81 -18.71 8.31
CA LEU A 56 -65.93 -17.79 8.39
C LEU A 56 -66.73 -17.88 7.07
N PRO A 57 -68.01 -17.47 7.05
CA PRO A 57 -69.10 -18.32 6.58
C PRO A 57 -69.25 -18.41 5.07
N GLU A 58 -69.73 -19.57 4.64
CA GLU A 58 -70.33 -19.87 3.33
C GLU A 58 -71.29 -18.76 2.89
N ILE A 59 -70.90 -18.01 1.87
CA ILE A 59 -71.83 -17.19 1.08
C ILE A 59 -72.56 -18.15 0.14
N ARG A 60 -73.83 -18.43 0.46
CA ARG A 60 -74.79 -19.07 -0.44
C ARG A 60 -74.88 -18.27 -1.75
N ALA A 61 -74.41 -18.86 -2.83
CA ALA A 61 -74.80 -18.49 -4.19
C ALA A 61 -76.02 -19.33 -4.57
N ASP A 62 -77.21 -18.75 -4.48
CA ASP A 62 -78.42 -19.33 -5.06
C ASP A 62 -78.61 -18.82 -6.50
N SER A 63 -78.53 -19.78 -7.42
CA SER A 63 -79.32 -19.92 -8.65
C SER A 63 -78.97 -19.14 -9.93
N PRO A 64 -79.32 -19.72 -11.11
CA PRO A 64 -78.45 -19.78 -12.28
C PRO A 64 -79.01 -19.04 -13.51
N LEU A 65 -78.13 -18.75 -14.48
CA LEU A 65 -78.51 -18.42 -15.86
C LEU A 65 -77.94 -19.50 -16.80
N SER A 66 -78.85 -20.20 -17.46
CA SER A 66 -78.61 -21.28 -18.43
C SER A 66 -77.91 -20.80 -19.72
N PRO A 67 -77.18 -21.69 -20.42
CA PRO A 67 -76.62 -21.40 -21.75
C PRO A 67 -77.53 -21.90 -22.88
N PRO A 68 -77.44 -21.30 -24.09
CA PRO A 68 -77.79 -21.97 -25.35
C PRO A 68 -76.55 -22.19 -26.24
N PRO A 69 -76.65 -23.04 -27.28
CA PRO A 69 -75.65 -24.05 -27.62
C PRO A 69 -74.73 -23.68 -28.81
N GLY A 70 -73.63 -24.43 -28.95
CA GLY A 70 -72.76 -24.40 -30.13
C GLY A 70 -73.47 -24.87 -31.40
N PRO A 71 -72.87 -24.65 -32.59
CA PRO A 71 -72.28 -25.81 -33.25
C PRO A 71 -71.03 -25.56 -34.13
N GLU A 72 -70.36 -26.68 -34.41
CA GLU A 72 -69.67 -27.07 -35.66
C GLU A 72 -68.28 -26.50 -35.99
N VAL A 73 -67.29 -27.41 -35.86
CA VAL A 73 -65.99 -27.34 -36.53
C VAL A 73 -66.17 -27.70 -37.99
N ARG A 74 -65.85 -26.75 -38.88
CA ARG A 74 -65.62 -26.99 -40.30
C ARG A 74 -64.25 -26.41 -40.64
N GLY A 75 -63.34 -27.27 -41.10
CA GLY A 75 -62.03 -26.83 -41.59
C GLY A 75 -62.23 -25.93 -42.80
N ASP A 76 -61.77 -24.69 -42.68
CA ASP A 76 -61.67 -23.75 -43.81
C ASP A 76 -60.43 -22.88 -43.60
N ARG A 77 -59.82 -22.50 -44.71
CA ARG A 77 -58.54 -21.80 -44.78
C ARG A 77 -58.64 -20.47 -44.02
N THR A 78 -57.75 -20.25 -43.05
CA THR A 78 -57.65 -19.00 -42.29
C THR A 78 -57.53 -17.82 -43.25
N GLY A 79 -58.60 -17.03 -43.35
CA GLY A 79 -58.60 -15.82 -44.18
C GLY A 79 -57.74 -14.73 -43.53
N PRO A 80 -57.30 -13.71 -44.29
CA PRO A 80 -56.49 -12.60 -43.78
C PRO A 80 -57.09 -11.89 -42.55
N SER A 81 -58.42 -11.95 -42.37
CA SER A 81 -59.16 -11.31 -41.27
C SER A 81 -59.09 -12.06 -39.92
N GLU A 82 -58.70 -13.35 -39.89
CA GLU A 82 -58.58 -14.13 -38.65
C GLU A 82 -57.18 -14.04 -38.00
N LEU A 83 -56.16 -13.64 -38.78
CA LEU A 83 -54.76 -13.53 -38.31
C LEU A 83 -54.42 -12.16 -37.71
N LEU A 84 -55.26 -11.15 -37.92
CA LEU A 84 -55.03 -9.78 -37.46
C LEU A 84 -54.92 -9.65 -35.92
N PRO A 85 -55.76 -10.31 -35.10
CA PRO A 85 -55.61 -10.29 -33.64
C PRO A 85 -54.30 -10.92 -33.15
N PHE A 86 -53.81 -11.96 -33.85
CA PHE A 86 -52.53 -12.60 -33.54
C PHE A 86 -51.34 -11.69 -33.87
N LEU A 87 -51.41 -10.97 -34.99
CA LEU A 87 -50.38 -9.98 -35.36
C LEU A 87 -50.25 -8.87 -34.31
N THR A 88 -51.39 -8.36 -33.79
CA THR A 88 -51.39 -7.35 -32.72
C THR A 88 -50.79 -7.91 -31.43
N LEU A 89 -51.19 -9.11 -31.01
CA LEU A 89 -50.66 -9.76 -29.80
C LEU A 89 -49.13 -9.95 -29.88
N VAL A 90 -48.63 -10.39 -31.03
CA VAL A 90 -47.18 -10.56 -31.25
C VAL A 90 -46.47 -9.20 -31.25
N ALA A 91 -47.04 -8.18 -31.88
CA ALA A 91 -46.46 -6.82 -31.87
C ALA A 91 -46.38 -6.23 -30.45
N ASP A 92 -47.39 -6.43 -29.61
CA ASP A 92 -47.39 -6.00 -28.22
C ASP A 92 -46.29 -6.70 -27.40
N ARG A 93 -46.08 -7.99 -27.66
CA ARG A 93 -44.99 -8.76 -27.04
C ARG A 93 -43.62 -8.29 -27.48
N ILE A 94 -43.42 -8.01 -28.77
CA ILE A 94 -42.18 -7.40 -29.29
C ILE A 94 -41.89 -6.10 -28.54
N ALA A 95 -42.86 -5.18 -28.49
CA ALA A 95 -42.69 -3.90 -27.80
C ALA A 95 -42.34 -4.07 -26.31
N ALA A 96 -42.96 -5.05 -25.63
CA ALA A 96 -42.67 -5.35 -24.23
C ALA A 96 -41.23 -5.86 -24.04
N TYR A 97 -40.74 -6.75 -24.92
CA TYR A 97 -39.38 -7.29 -24.83
C TYR A 97 -38.31 -6.27 -25.27
N GLU A 98 -38.58 -5.41 -26.24
CA GLU A 98 -37.73 -4.26 -26.56
C GLU A 98 -37.59 -3.30 -25.37
N GLY A 99 -38.66 -3.14 -24.58
CA GLY A 99 -38.63 -2.40 -23.32
C GLY A 99 -37.70 -3.06 -22.30
N LYS A 100 -37.81 -4.38 -22.10
CA LYS A 100 -36.96 -5.15 -21.19
C LYS A 100 -35.48 -5.15 -21.59
N VAL A 101 -35.19 -5.28 -22.89
CA VAL A 101 -33.81 -5.20 -23.42
C VAL A 101 -33.18 -3.84 -23.13
N ARG A 102 -33.94 -2.74 -23.30
CA ARG A 102 -33.46 -1.39 -22.95
C ARG A 102 -33.14 -1.28 -21.46
N LEU A 103 -34.04 -1.74 -20.59
CA LEU A 103 -33.82 -1.75 -19.14
C LEU A 103 -32.55 -2.51 -18.75
N TRP A 104 -32.33 -3.69 -19.34
CA TRP A 104 -31.12 -4.47 -19.06
C TRP A 104 -29.84 -3.85 -19.64
N ARG A 105 -29.93 -3.08 -20.72
CA ARG A 105 -28.80 -2.30 -21.26
C ARG A 105 -28.40 -1.19 -20.30
N ASP A 106 -29.37 -0.46 -19.78
CA ASP A 106 -29.14 0.60 -18.79
C ASP A 106 -28.57 0.02 -17.49
N PHE A 107 -29.08 -1.15 -17.07
CA PHE A 107 -28.56 -1.90 -15.93
C PHE A 107 -27.07 -2.27 -16.10
N ARG A 108 -26.67 -2.77 -17.28
CA ARG A 108 -25.26 -3.07 -17.60
C ARG A 108 -24.38 -1.82 -17.48
N ALA A 109 -24.82 -0.70 -18.07
CA ALA A 109 -24.05 0.54 -18.03
C ALA A 109 -23.85 1.07 -16.60
N GLU A 110 -24.78 0.81 -15.68
CA GLU A 110 -24.64 1.16 -14.26
C GLU A 110 -23.73 0.18 -13.51
N ALA A 111 -23.78 -1.11 -13.84
CA ALA A 111 -22.88 -2.13 -13.30
C ALA A 111 -21.40 -1.84 -13.64
N GLU A 112 -21.12 -1.46 -14.89
CA GLU A 112 -19.76 -1.13 -15.34
C GLU A 112 -19.14 0.04 -14.57
N LYS A 113 -19.95 0.98 -14.06
CA LYS A 113 -19.47 2.10 -13.23
C LYS A 113 -19.05 1.67 -11.83
N MET A 114 -19.55 0.54 -11.33
CA MET A 114 -19.30 0.06 -9.97
C MET A 114 -18.01 -0.77 -9.85
N GLY A 115 -17.33 -1.06 -10.97
CA GLY A 115 -16.10 -1.85 -11.01
C GLY A 115 -16.32 -3.28 -11.51
N PRO A 116 -15.24 -4.06 -11.69
CA PRO A 116 -15.32 -5.42 -12.24
C PRO A 116 -15.88 -6.40 -11.21
N ASP A 117 -17.02 -7.02 -11.54
CA ASP A 117 -17.60 -8.17 -10.84
C ASP A 117 -17.90 -9.26 -11.88
N GLU A 118 -17.11 -10.34 -11.84
CA GLU A 118 -17.15 -11.41 -12.83
C GLU A 118 -18.43 -12.26 -12.73
N GLU A 119 -18.96 -12.44 -11.52
CA GLU A 119 -20.20 -13.17 -11.30
C GLU A 119 -21.41 -12.34 -11.79
N LEU A 120 -21.40 -11.03 -11.53
CA LEU A 120 -22.41 -10.10 -12.02
C LEU A 120 -22.37 -9.98 -13.54
N GLY A 121 -21.17 -9.86 -14.13
CA GLY A 121 -20.98 -9.77 -15.57
C GLY A 121 -21.61 -10.95 -16.29
N GLY A 122 -21.32 -12.18 -15.83
CA GLY A 122 -21.91 -13.40 -16.39
C GLY A 122 -23.44 -13.43 -16.32
N LYS A 123 -24.03 -13.06 -15.17
CA LYS A 123 -25.49 -13.01 -15.03
C LYS A 123 -26.15 -11.97 -15.94
N ILE A 124 -25.51 -10.81 -16.12
CA ILE A 124 -26.00 -9.77 -17.04
C ILE A 124 -25.96 -10.27 -18.48
N ASP A 125 -24.87 -10.92 -18.89
CA ASP A 125 -24.71 -11.51 -20.21
C ASP A 125 -25.80 -12.56 -20.48
N ASP A 126 -26.03 -13.48 -19.53
CA ASP A 126 -27.03 -14.54 -19.64
C ASP A 126 -28.46 -13.99 -19.77
N CYS A 127 -28.84 -13.03 -18.91
CA CYS A 127 -30.17 -12.43 -18.95
C CYS A 127 -30.41 -11.62 -20.24
N GLN A 128 -29.39 -10.91 -20.74
CA GLN A 128 -29.49 -10.18 -22.00
C GLN A 128 -29.58 -11.14 -23.20
N ALA A 129 -28.81 -12.22 -23.20
CA ALA A 129 -28.88 -13.24 -24.23
C ALA A 129 -30.25 -13.91 -24.29
N GLN A 130 -30.85 -14.24 -23.12
CA GLN A 130 -32.18 -14.82 -23.05
C GLN A 130 -33.26 -13.87 -23.58
N LEU A 131 -33.20 -12.59 -23.20
CA LEU A 131 -34.12 -11.56 -23.68
C LEU A 131 -34.02 -11.36 -25.20
N GLN A 132 -32.80 -11.31 -25.72
CA GLN A 132 -32.58 -11.14 -27.16
C GLN A 132 -33.11 -12.36 -27.94
N SER A 133 -32.88 -13.58 -27.42
CA SER A 133 -33.39 -14.81 -28.03
C SER A 133 -34.92 -14.81 -28.16
N ILE A 134 -35.63 -14.36 -27.12
CA ILE A 134 -37.10 -14.28 -27.11
C ILE A 134 -37.60 -13.19 -28.06
N LEU A 135 -36.98 -12.01 -28.03
CA LEU A 135 -37.31 -10.91 -28.95
C LEU A 135 -37.13 -11.33 -30.41
N ASP A 136 -36.01 -11.97 -30.73
CA ASP A 136 -35.75 -12.51 -32.07
C ASP A 136 -36.78 -13.59 -32.46
N GLY A 137 -37.20 -14.41 -31.49
CA GLY A 137 -38.28 -15.39 -31.66
C GLY A 137 -39.59 -14.72 -32.08
N TYR A 138 -40.04 -13.72 -31.34
CA TYR A 138 -41.26 -12.98 -31.66
C TYR A 138 -41.17 -12.20 -32.98
N ASN A 139 -40.01 -11.60 -33.30
CA ASN A 139 -39.78 -10.93 -34.57
C ASN A 139 -39.91 -11.90 -35.76
N ARG A 140 -39.30 -13.08 -35.68
CA ARG A 140 -39.44 -14.13 -36.71
C ARG A 140 -40.88 -14.59 -36.85
N LEU A 141 -41.59 -14.78 -35.73
CA LEU A 141 -43.01 -15.15 -35.74
C LEU A 141 -43.87 -14.06 -36.41
N HIS A 142 -43.59 -12.80 -36.14
CA HIS A 142 -44.28 -11.66 -36.73
C HIS A 142 -44.10 -11.61 -38.25
N GLU A 143 -42.86 -11.74 -38.74
CA GLU A 143 -42.56 -11.80 -40.17
C GLU A 143 -43.30 -12.94 -40.87
N LYS A 144 -43.36 -14.12 -40.24
CA LYS A 144 -44.07 -15.28 -40.78
C LYS A 144 -45.57 -15.07 -40.84
N LEU A 145 -46.18 -14.53 -39.79
CA LEU A 145 -47.61 -14.19 -39.77
C LEU A 145 -47.96 -13.18 -40.87
N ILE A 146 -47.08 -12.21 -41.16
CA ILE A 146 -47.25 -11.28 -42.28
C ILE A 146 -47.21 -12.03 -43.63
N LEU A 147 -46.23 -12.93 -43.82
CA LEU A 147 -46.10 -13.71 -45.06
C LEU A 147 -47.30 -14.65 -45.29
N GLU A 148 -47.77 -15.34 -44.25
CA GLU A 148 -48.95 -16.20 -44.30
C GLU A 148 -50.22 -15.41 -44.58
N SER A 149 -50.41 -14.25 -43.94
CA SER A 149 -51.54 -13.36 -44.22
C SER A 149 -51.57 -12.83 -45.67
N SER A 150 -50.41 -12.83 -46.32
CA SER A 150 -50.23 -12.45 -47.73
C SER A 150 -50.36 -13.64 -48.70
N GLY A 151 -50.70 -14.84 -48.21
CA GLY A 151 -50.90 -16.05 -49.03
C GLY A 151 -49.61 -16.65 -49.60
N ARG A 152 -48.44 -16.31 -49.04
CA ARG A 152 -47.15 -16.87 -49.46
C ARG A 152 -46.84 -18.17 -48.72
N PRO A 153 -46.22 -19.17 -49.38
CA PRO A 153 -45.81 -20.39 -48.71
C PRO A 153 -44.67 -20.11 -47.71
N VAL A 154 -44.78 -20.70 -46.52
CA VAL A 154 -43.78 -20.65 -45.44
C VAL A 154 -43.39 -22.10 -45.09
N GLU A 155 -42.10 -22.35 -44.83
CA GLU A 155 -41.58 -23.71 -44.59
C GLU A 155 -42.10 -24.36 -43.30
N MET A 156 -42.36 -23.57 -42.26
CA MET A 156 -43.05 -24.00 -41.04
C MET A 156 -44.17 -23.00 -40.70
N PRO A 157 -45.40 -23.47 -40.44
CA PRO A 157 -46.50 -22.60 -40.04
C PRO A 157 -46.21 -21.84 -38.75
N ALA A 158 -46.68 -20.59 -38.63
CA ALA A 158 -46.58 -19.79 -37.42
C ALA A 158 -47.15 -20.51 -36.17
N ALA A 159 -48.18 -21.34 -36.37
CA ALA A 159 -48.79 -22.17 -35.32
C ALA A 159 -47.83 -23.21 -34.70
N GLU A 160 -46.80 -23.65 -35.43
CA GLU A 160 -45.81 -24.61 -34.92
C GLU A 160 -44.65 -23.94 -34.16
N GLU A 161 -44.40 -22.65 -34.41
CA GLU A 161 -43.35 -21.89 -33.72
C GLU A 161 -43.81 -21.21 -32.43
N LEU A 162 -45.08 -20.84 -32.37
CA LEU A 162 -45.68 -20.13 -31.24
C LEU A 162 -45.44 -20.84 -29.88
N PRO A 163 -45.64 -22.17 -29.72
CA PRO A 163 -45.46 -22.83 -28.43
C PRO A 163 -44.01 -22.76 -27.90
N ARG A 164 -43.02 -22.73 -28.80
CA ARG A 164 -41.60 -22.64 -28.40
C ARG A 164 -41.27 -21.25 -27.86
N ILE A 165 -41.80 -20.22 -28.52
CA ILE A 165 -41.59 -18.83 -28.12
C ILE A 165 -42.35 -18.54 -26.82
N GLU A 166 -43.58 -19.04 -26.68
CA GLU A 166 -44.37 -18.92 -25.45
C GLU A 166 -43.69 -19.63 -24.27
N HIS A 167 -43.11 -20.81 -24.48
CA HIS A 167 -42.37 -21.50 -23.43
C HIS A 167 -41.14 -20.70 -22.96
N ALA A 168 -40.42 -20.06 -23.90
CA ALA A 168 -39.30 -19.19 -23.57
C ALA A 168 -39.75 -17.87 -22.89
N ASP A 169 -40.88 -17.29 -23.31
CA ASP A 169 -41.49 -16.10 -22.67
C ASP A 169 -41.86 -16.43 -21.22
N ILE A 170 -42.62 -17.51 -20.99
CA ILE A 170 -43.01 -17.96 -19.64
C ILE A 170 -41.76 -18.24 -18.79
N GLY A 171 -40.79 -18.99 -19.33
CA GLY A 171 -39.55 -19.30 -18.61
C GLY A 171 -38.77 -18.04 -18.22
N PHE A 172 -38.77 -17.00 -19.07
CA PHE A 172 -38.18 -15.72 -18.71
C PHE A 172 -39.00 -14.99 -17.65
N LEU A 173 -40.33 -14.94 -17.78
CA LEU A 173 -41.20 -14.28 -16.78
C LEU A 173 -41.09 -14.91 -15.39
N GLU A 174 -40.77 -16.20 -15.30
CA GLU A 174 -40.56 -16.93 -14.05
C GLU A 174 -39.10 -16.90 -13.57
N SER A 175 -38.16 -16.43 -14.41
CA SER A 175 -36.73 -16.43 -14.11
C SER A 175 -36.32 -15.35 -13.10
N GLU A 176 -35.14 -15.55 -12.49
CA GLU A 176 -34.45 -14.53 -11.71
C GLU A 176 -34.21 -13.24 -12.51
N CYS A 177 -34.03 -13.32 -13.83
CA CYS A 177 -33.85 -12.14 -14.70
C CYS A 177 -35.08 -11.22 -14.68
N GLN A 178 -36.29 -11.78 -14.66
CA GLN A 178 -37.51 -10.98 -14.55
C GLN A 178 -37.67 -10.41 -13.13
N GLN A 179 -37.31 -11.19 -12.10
CA GLN A 179 -37.36 -10.74 -10.71
C GLN A 179 -36.39 -9.57 -10.44
N ILE A 180 -35.18 -9.57 -11.04
CA ILE A 180 -34.20 -8.50 -10.89
C ILE A 180 -34.76 -7.15 -11.39
N ILE A 181 -35.39 -7.13 -12.56
CA ILE A 181 -35.95 -5.88 -13.12
C ILE A 181 -37.27 -5.48 -12.46
N GLN A 182 -38.06 -6.42 -11.92
CA GLN A 182 -39.25 -6.09 -11.13
C GLN A 182 -38.89 -5.58 -9.73
N GLY A 183 -37.98 -6.25 -9.03
CA GLY A 183 -37.48 -5.85 -7.71
C GLY A 183 -36.72 -4.52 -7.71
N SER A 184 -36.09 -4.15 -8.84
CA SER A 184 -35.48 -2.84 -9.04
C SER A 184 -36.47 -1.67 -8.95
N ARG A 185 -37.78 -1.92 -9.18
CA ARG A 185 -38.82 -0.88 -9.17
C ARG A 185 -39.46 -0.67 -7.80
N GLU A 186 -39.43 -1.65 -6.91
CA GLU A 186 -40.23 -1.63 -5.68
C GLU A 186 -39.42 -1.66 -4.38
N SER A 187 -38.15 -2.08 -4.38
CA SER A 187 -37.37 -2.23 -3.13
C SER A 187 -35.84 -2.09 -3.29
N GLY A 188 -35.37 -1.26 -4.22
CA GLY A 188 -33.95 -0.92 -4.35
C GLY A 188 -33.07 -2.03 -4.95
N GLY A 189 -33.59 -3.23 -5.22
CA GLY A 189 -32.92 -4.28 -5.99
C GLY A 189 -31.55 -4.77 -5.46
N TRP A 190 -30.98 -5.74 -6.18
CA TRP A 190 -29.68 -6.34 -5.87
C TRP A 190 -28.53 -5.31 -5.93
N ILE A 191 -28.62 -4.30 -6.80
CA ILE A 191 -27.64 -3.20 -6.91
C ILE A 191 -27.55 -2.38 -5.61
N ALA A 192 -28.67 -2.03 -4.96
CA ALA A 192 -28.58 -1.32 -3.67
C ALA A 192 -28.01 -2.22 -2.57
N GLY A 193 -28.22 -3.54 -2.64
CA GLY A 193 -27.55 -4.52 -1.78
C GLY A 193 -26.03 -4.52 -1.98
N ALA A 194 -25.56 -4.61 -3.23
CA ALA A 194 -24.14 -4.56 -3.58
C ALA A 194 -23.48 -3.23 -3.18
N ARG A 195 -24.15 -2.09 -3.42
CA ARG A 195 -23.66 -0.76 -3.00
C ARG A 195 -23.54 -0.62 -1.48
N ARG A 196 -24.49 -1.15 -0.72
CA ARG A 196 -24.40 -1.16 0.75
C ARG A 196 -23.23 -1.99 1.24
N LYS A 197 -23.01 -3.18 0.66
CA LYS A 197 -21.87 -4.02 1.01
C LYS A 197 -20.53 -3.34 0.71
N LEU A 198 -20.40 -2.72 -0.47
CA LEU A 198 -19.20 -1.97 -0.84
C LEU A 198 -18.97 -0.76 0.08
N LEU A 199 -20.04 -0.07 0.47
CA LEU A 199 -19.98 1.01 1.46
C LEU A 199 -19.49 0.49 2.81
N GLU A 200 -20.06 -0.60 3.33
CA GLU A 200 -19.63 -1.22 4.60
C GLU A 200 -18.14 -1.61 4.58
N GLU A 201 -17.65 -2.23 3.50
CA GLU A 201 -16.23 -2.57 3.33
C GLU A 201 -15.35 -1.31 3.27
N SER A 202 -15.79 -0.28 2.55
CA SER A 202 -15.06 0.98 2.45
C SER A 202 -15.00 1.72 3.80
N GLU A 203 -16.07 1.68 4.59
CA GLU A 203 -16.11 2.26 5.93
C GLU A 203 -15.18 1.54 6.91
N GLN A 204 -15.06 0.21 6.80
CA GLN A 204 -14.06 -0.55 7.57
C GLN A 204 -12.63 -0.14 7.20
N ASN A 205 -12.35 0.08 5.91
CA ASN A 205 -11.04 0.54 5.46
C ASN A 205 -10.73 1.96 6.00
N ILE A 206 -11.72 2.86 6.04
CA ILE A 206 -11.58 4.18 6.65
C ILE A 206 -11.25 4.06 8.14
N ALA A 207 -11.96 3.20 8.87
CA ALA A 207 -11.70 2.96 10.29
C ALA A 207 -10.31 2.36 10.53
N ALA A 208 -9.85 1.44 9.68
CA ALA A 208 -8.51 0.85 9.74
C ALA A 208 -7.42 1.91 9.52
N ALA A 209 -7.55 2.75 8.49
CA ALA A 209 -6.60 3.85 8.22
C ALA A 209 -6.54 4.84 9.40
N MET A 210 -7.69 5.16 10.00
CA MET A 210 -7.74 6.00 11.21
C MET A 210 -7.02 5.37 12.40
N ALA A 211 -7.17 4.06 12.62
CA ALA A 211 -6.51 3.33 13.68
C ALA A 211 -4.99 3.22 13.46
N ALA A 212 -4.56 3.15 12.20
CA ALA A 212 -3.15 3.16 11.80
C ALA A 212 -2.48 4.54 11.87
N GLY A 213 -3.27 5.62 12.01
CA GLY A 213 -2.77 7.00 11.96
C GLY A 213 -2.59 7.55 10.54
N GLU A 214 -3.11 6.87 9.53
CA GLU A 214 -3.02 7.20 8.10
C GLU A 214 -4.16 8.17 7.71
N TYR A 215 -4.14 9.38 8.27
CA TYR A 215 -5.27 10.32 8.18
C TYR A 215 -5.55 10.81 6.76
N GLU A 216 -4.51 11.06 5.97
CA GLU A 216 -4.64 11.44 4.55
C GLU A 216 -5.29 10.33 3.73
N GLN A 217 -4.98 9.06 4.02
CA GLN A 217 -5.60 7.90 3.37
C GLN A 217 -7.06 7.75 3.79
N ALA A 218 -7.39 7.94 5.08
CA ALA A 218 -8.77 7.93 5.54
C ALA A 218 -9.63 9.00 4.84
N ILE A 219 -9.08 10.19 4.60
CA ILE A 219 -9.71 11.26 3.82
C ILE A 219 -9.95 10.81 2.38
N ALA A 220 -8.92 10.28 1.70
CA ALA A 220 -9.03 9.84 0.32
C ALA A 220 -10.07 8.72 0.15
N LEU A 221 -10.09 7.74 1.05
CA LEU A 221 -11.07 6.65 1.06
C LEU A 221 -12.50 7.16 1.27
N TYR A 222 -12.70 8.10 2.20
CA TYR A 222 -14.01 8.69 2.43
C TYR A 222 -14.51 9.48 1.22
N GLU A 223 -13.65 10.25 0.57
CA GLU A 223 -14.01 11.06 -0.60
C GLU A 223 -14.38 10.21 -1.83
N GLN A 224 -13.93 8.94 -1.86
CA GLN A 224 -14.23 7.95 -2.90
C GLN A 224 -15.47 7.10 -2.62
N LEU A 225 -16.15 7.30 -1.48
CA LEU A 225 -17.34 6.51 -1.15
C LEU A 225 -18.44 6.63 -2.23
N PRO A 226 -19.16 5.53 -2.53
CA PRO A 226 -20.30 5.59 -3.43
C PRO A 226 -21.36 6.54 -2.85
N ARG A 227 -21.86 7.46 -3.68
CA ARG A 227 -22.90 8.42 -3.29
C ARG A 227 -24.26 8.01 -3.86
N GLY A 228 -25.32 8.11 -3.06
CA GLY A 228 -26.70 7.86 -3.47
C GLY A 228 -27.66 7.83 -2.29
N GLU A 229 -28.96 7.86 -2.55
CA GLU A 229 -29.99 7.83 -1.48
C GLU A 229 -29.92 6.53 -0.63
N ASP A 230 -29.52 5.41 -1.24
CA ASP A 230 -29.38 4.11 -0.58
C ASP A 230 -27.96 3.81 -0.04
N ALA A 231 -26.99 4.69 -0.31
CA ALA A 231 -25.59 4.54 0.07
C ALA A 231 -25.15 5.74 0.94
N VAL A 232 -25.79 5.85 2.10
CA VAL A 232 -25.57 6.94 3.05
C VAL A 232 -24.48 6.53 4.05
N PRO A 233 -23.34 7.22 4.13
CA PRO A 233 -22.27 6.86 5.05
C PRO A 233 -22.74 6.86 6.50
N SER A 234 -22.29 5.87 7.27
CA SER A 234 -22.58 5.70 8.69
C SER A 234 -22.10 6.88 9.52
N PHE A 235 -22.55 6.97 10.77
CA PHE A 235 -22.06 7.98 11.69
C PHE A 235 -20.54 7.91 11.83
N ASP A 236 -20.02 6.70 12.08
CA ASP A 236 -18.61 6.48 12.40
C ASP A 236 -17.72 6.84 11.22
N ALA A 237 -18.14 6.55 9.98
CA ALA A 237 -17.40 6.94 8.78
C ALA A 237 -17.28 8.46 8.63
N VAL A 238 -18.40 9.20 8.76
CA VAL A 238 -18.39 10.68 8.66
C VAL A 238 -17.64 11.29 9.85
N PHE A 239 -17.80 10.73 11.04
CA PHE A 239 -17.12 11.20 12.25
C PHE A 239 -15.60 10.98 12.13
N ASN A 240 -15.17 9.83 11.63
CA ASN A 240 -13.78 9.52 11.33
C ASN A 240 -13.21 10.48 10.28
N TYR A 241 -13.94 10.77 9.21
CA TYR A 241 -13.54 11.77 8.21
C TYR A 241 -13.33 13.16 8.82
N GLY A 242 -14.28 13.63 9.64
CA GLY A 242 -14.14 14.90 10.35
C GLY A 242 -12.92 14.93 11.28
N ASN A 243 -12.63 13.82 11.98
CA ASN A 243 -11.43 13.71 12.81
C ASN A 243 -10.15 13.67 11.98
N ALA A 244 -10.13 12.93 10.88
CA ALA A 244 -8.98 12.91 9.96
C ALA A 244 -8.65 14.33 9.47
N LEU A 245 -9.68 15.12 9.11
CA LEU A 245 -9.54 16.53 8.75
C LEU A 245 -8.90 17.35 9.88
N LEU A 246 -9.29 17.13 11.14
CA LEU A 246 -8.60 17.76 12.28
C LEU A 246 -7.13 17.37 12.35
N LYS A 247 -6.83 16.07 12.20
CA LYS A 247 -5.47 15.53 12.31
C LYS A 247 -4.54 16.06 11.21
N VAL A 248 -5.05 16.35 10.01
CA VAL A 248 -4.28 16.97 8.92
C VAL A 248 -4.29 18.51 8.95
N GLY A 249 -4.82 19.13 10.01
CA GLY A 249 -4.79 20.59 10.18
C GLY A 249 -5.87 21.36 9.40
N ARG A 250 -7.02 20.73 9.12
CA ARG A 250 -8.20 21.33 8.46
C ARG A 250 -9.40 21.49 9.42
N PRO A 251 -9.27 22.22 10.54
CA PRO A 251 -10.32 22.32 11.57
C PRO A 251 -11.60 23.00 11.09
N ARG A 252 -11.51 23.95 10.15
CA ARG A 252 -12.70 24.61 9.58
C ARG A 252 -13.56 23.65 8.76
N ASP A 253 -12.92 22.74 8.03
CA ASP A 253 -13.63 21.75 7.21
C ASP A 253 -14.23 20.67 8.11
N ALA A 254 -13.48 20.19 9.10
CA ALA A 254 -13.99 19.28 10.12
C ALA A 254 -15.24 19.84 10.83
N GLY A 255 -15.21 21.13 11.21
CA GLY A 255 -16.36 21.80 11.84
C GLY A 255 -17.61 21.77 10.97
N LYS A 256 -17.48 21.98 9.64
CA LYS A 256 -18.61 21.88 8.70
C LYS A 256 -19.16 20.45 8.63
N VAL A 257 -18.27 19.46 8.49
CA VAL A 257 -18.63 18.04 8.44
C VAL A 257 -19.41 17.63 9.70
N PHE A 258 -18.92 18.00 10.89
CA PHE A 258 -19.63 17.69 12.13
C PHE A 258 -20.97 18.41 12.25
N GLN A 259 -21.08 19.66 11.77
CA GLN A 259 -22.33 20.41 11.78
C GLN A 259 -23.40 19.80 10.86
N GLU A 260 -23.00 19.34 9.66
CA GLU A 260 -23.87 18.60 8.74
C GLU A 260 -24.30 17.27 9.34
N LEU A 261 -23.36 16.52 9.93
CA LEU A 261 -23.63 15.26 10.61
C LEU A 261 -24.60 15.42 11.78
N LEU A 262 -24.44 16.49 12.58
CA LEU A 262 -25.33 16.82 13.70
C LEU A 262 -26.75 17.08 13.23
N THR A 263 -26.91 17.79 12.12
CA THR A 263 -28.23 18.10 11.54
C THR A 263 -28.96 16.81 11.13
N ARG A 264 -28.23 15.85 10.54
CA ARG A 264 -28.76 14.54 10.14
C ARG A 264 -29.17 13.67 11.34
N PHE A 265 -28.36 13.65 12.40
CA PHE A 265 -28.57 12.74 13.54
C PHE A 265 -29.51 13.28 14.62
N ARG A 266 -29.74 14.59 14.69
CA ARG A 266 -30.76 15.18 15.58
C ARG A 266 -32.17 14.63 15.35
N GLN A 267 -32.45 14.12 14.15
CA GLN A 267 -33.74 13.54 13.79
C GLN A 267 -33.92 12.10 14.31
N LYS A 268 -32.86 11.46 14.80
CA LYS A 268 -32.84 10.04 15.20
C LYS A 268 -32.84 9.83 16.73
N GLU A 269 -32.87 10.91 17.51
CA GLU A 269 -32.91 10.90 18.99
C GLU A 269 -31.73 10.16 19.68
N GLU A 270 -30.58 10.04 19.00
CA GLU A 270 -29.36 9.43 19.55
C GLU A 270 -28.56 10.45 20.40
N MET A 271 -28.98 10.63 21.65
CA MET A 271 -28.49 11.69 22.54
C MET A 271 -26.97 11.72 22.75
N ASP A 272 -26.31 10.56 22.85
CA ASP A 272 -24.86 10.47 23.09
C ASP A 272 -24.04 10.95 21.89
N ARG A 273 -24.44 10.54 20.68
CA ARG A 273 -23.80 10.97 19.43
C ARG A 273 -24.05 12.45 19.16
N GLU A 274 -25.26 12.94 19.46
CA GLU A 274 -25.56 14.36 19.39
C GLU A 274 -24.66 15.18 20.31
N PHE A 275 -24.52 14.75 21.57
CA PHE A 275 -23.67 15.41 22.56
C PHE A 275 -22.20 15.44 22.10
N GLN A 276 -21.68 14.31 21.61
CA GLN A 276 -20.31 14.19 21.10
C GLN A 276 -20.04 15.19 19.97
N LEU A 277 -20.96 15.31 19.01
CA LEU A 277 -20.82 16.27 17.90
C LEU A 277 -20.88 17.71 18.38
N MET A 278 -21.83 18.03 19.26
CA MET A 278 -21.95 19.39 19.82
C MET A 278 -20.67 19.80 20.57
N GLN A 279 -20.06 18.88 21.33
CA GLN A 279 -18.77 19.11 21.99
C GLN A 279 -17.67 19.43 20.97
N HIS A 280 -17.50 18.61 19.92
CA HIS A 280 -16.47 18.83 18.91
C HIS A 280 -16.66 20.17 18.20
N ILE A 281 -17.89 20.51 17.81
CA ILE A 281 -18.20 21.78 17.13
C ILE A 281 -17.86 22.97 18.04
N ALA A 282 -18.28 22.94 19.31
CA ALA A 282 -18.00 24.00 20.26
C ALA A 282 -16.49 24.19 20.50
N ASP A 283 -15.77 23.09 20.75
CA ASP A 283 -14.33 23.12 20.99
C ASP A 283 -13.54 23.55 19.74
N ILE A 284 -13.97 23.17 18.53
CA ILE A 284 -13.39 23.65 17.27
C ILE A 284 -13.59 25.16 17.13
N HIS A 285 -14.79 25.68 17.32
CA HIS A 285 -15.04 27.12 17.26
C HIS A 285 -14.23 27.89 18.30
N PHE A 286 -14.11 27.37 19.53
CA PHE A 286 -13.26 27.97 20.55
C PHE A 286 -11.80 28.02 20.11
N SER A 287 -11.29 26.90 19.60
CA SER A 287 -9.90 26.74 19.15
C SER A 287 -9.54 27.61 17.93
N LEU A 288 -10.55 27.99 17.14
CA LEU A 288 -10.44 28.90 15.99
C LEU A 288 -10.63 30.38 16.36
N GLU A 289 -10.67 30.71 17.65
CA GLU A 289 -10.94 32.05 18.18
C GLU A 289 -12.33 32.61 17.80
N GLU A 290 -13.28 31.74 17.45
CA GLU A 290 -14.67 32.12 17.14
C GLU A 290 -15.53 32.16 18.41
N TYR A 291 -15.06 32.91 19.42
CA TYR A 291 -15.56 32.85 20.79
C TYR A 291 -17.05 33.11 20.95
N ALA A 292 -17.63 34.01 20.16
CA ALA A 292 -19.08 34.28 20.20
C ALA A 292 -19.89 33.03 19.85
N LYS A 293 -19.54 32.33 18.76
CA LYS A 293 -20.20 31.09 18.35
C LYS A 293 -19.94 29.97 19.35
N ALA A 294 -18.69 29.81 19.80
CA ALA A 294 -18.33 28.81 20.80
C ALA A 294 -19.14 28.98 22.08
N PHE A 295 -19.29 30.22 22.56
CA PHE A 295 -20.08 30.56 23.73
C PHE A 295 -21.55 30.14 23.58
N GLU A 296 -22.19 30.49 22.46
CA GLU A 296 -23.57 30.08 22.17
C GLU A 296 -23.71 28.55 22.15
N LEU A 297 -22.76 27.84 21.56
CA LEU A 297 -22.75 26.38 21.52
C LEU A 297 -22.61 25.76 22.91
N TYR A 298 -21.70 26.26 23.76
CA TYR A 298 -21.58 25.80 25.14
C TYR A 298 -22.85 26.05 25.95
N VAL A 299 -23.51 27.21 25.78
CA VAL A 299 -24.81 27.49 26.41
C VAL A 299 -25.86 26.48 25.95
N ASN A 300 -25.92 26.19 24.66
CA ASN A 300 -26.85 25.21 24.11
C ASN A 300 -26.62 23.80 24.69
N ILE A 301 -25.36 23.40 24.85
CA ILE A 301 -24.99 22.12 25.48
C ILE A 301 -25.44 22.10 26.94
N ILE A 302 -25.11 23.12 27.73
CA ILE A 302 -25.48 23.23 29.14
C ILE A 302 -27.00 23.15 29.33
N ASN A 303 -27.77 23.85 28.48
CA ASN A 303 -29.23 23.87 28.57
C ASN A 303 -29.86 22.54 28.15
N ARG A 304 -29.39 21.94 27.04
CA ARG A 304 -29.94 20.70 26.50
C ARG A 304 -29.63 19.50 27.38
N TYR A 305 -28.45 19.49 28.00
CA TYR A 305 -27.92 18.38 28.78
C TYR A 305 -27.78 18.72 30.27
N ALA A 306 -28.59 19.65 30.78
CA ALA A 306 -28.56 20.08 32.17
C ALA A 306 -28.71 18.91 33.17
N GLY A 307 -29.41 17.84 32.76
CA GLY A 307 -29.60 16.62 33.55
C GLY A 307 -28.39 15.68 33.63
N LEU A 308 -27.34 15.89 32.82
CA LEU A 308 -26.12 15.05 32.82
C LEU A 308 -25.11 15.41 33.93
N GLY A 309 -25.42 16.37 34.81
CA GLY A 309 -24.60 16.66 36.00
C GLY A 309 -23.16 17.06 35.65
N GLU A 310 -22.17 16.39 36.25
CA GLU A 310 -20.73 16.69 36.09
C GLU A 310 -20.25 16.66 34.63
N HIS A 311 -20.95 15.96 33.73
CA HIS A 311 -20.58 15.87 32.31
C HIS A 311 -20.64 17.21 31.56
N ILE A 312 -21.40 18.21 32.05
CA ILE A 312 -21.45 19.55 31.44
C ILE A 312 -20.53 20.57 32.12
N ASP A 313 -19.75 20.19 33.14
CA ASP A 313 -18.86 21.11 33.85
C ASP A 313 -17.72 21.62 32.97
N TRP A 314 -17.28 20.83 31.99
CA TRP A 314 -16.31 21.31 31.00
C TRP A 314 -16.89 22.50 30.23
N ALA A 315 -18.14 22.43 29.74
CA ALA A 315 -18.78 23.50 28.98
C ALA A 315 -18.94 24.77 29.83
N ARG A 316 -19.27 24.61 31.12
CA ARG A 316 -19.32 25.74 32.07
C ARG A 316 -17.96 26.40 32.27
N LYS A 317 -16.89 25.60 32.38
CA LYS A 317 -15.51 26.10 32.49
C LYS A 317 -15.09 26.84 31.23
N GLN A 318 -15.39 26.28 30.04
CA GLN A 318 -15.11 26.95 28.76
C GLN A 318 -15.86 28.28 28.63
N GLN A 319 -17.14 28.30 29.02
CA GLN A 319 -17.94 29.53 29.07
C GLN A 319 -17.34 30.57 30.02
N SER A 320 -16.91 30.14 31.21
CA SER A 320 -16.25 31.02 32.19
C SER A 320 -14.95 31.59 31.64
N MET A 321 -14.15 30.80 30.90
CA MET A 321 -12.94 31.27 30.25
C MET A 321 -13.21 32.35 29.20
N ILE A 322 -14.26 32.21 28.40
CA ILE A 322 -14.68 33.23 27.43
C ILE A 322 -15.15 34.51 28.15
N ASN A 323 -15.84 34.37 29.29
CA ASN A 323 -16.40 35.49 30.05
C ASN A 323 -15.38 36.24 30.93
N ALA A 324 -14.38 35.54 31.46
CA ALA A 324 -13.50 36.06 32.51
C ALA A 324 -12.48 37.09 31.98
N ARG A 325 -12.32 37.24 30.66
CA ARG A 325 -11.37 38.18 30.05
C ARG A 325 -11.98 38.86 28.83
N ASN A 326 -11.46 40.05 28.49
CA ASN A 326 -11.62 40.58 27.15
C ASN A 326 -11.22 39.45 26.19
N GLN A 327 -12.11 39.04 25.29
CA GLN A 327 -12.04 37.79 24.52
C GLN A 327 -10.75 37.62 23.70
N GLN A 328 -9.87 38.62 23.71
CA GLN A 328 -8.59 38.67 23.01
C GLN A 328 -7.35 38.59 23.93
N GLY A 329 -7.53 38.32 25.23
CA GLY A 329 -6.42 38.21 26.18
C GLY A 329 -5.45 37.07 25.83
N ALA A 330 -4.15 37.27 26.11
CA ALA A 330 -3.11 36.28 25.83
C ALA A 330 -3.36 34.90 26.46
N GLU A 331 -4.04 34.85 27.62
CA GLU A 331 -4.45 33.58 28.25
C GLU A 331 -5.49 32.83 27.39
N VAL A 332 -6.59 33.48 27.01
CA VAL A 332 -7.66 32.82 26.23
C VAL A 332 -7.14 32.35 24.87
N LYS A 333 -6.28 33.15 24.22
CA LYS A 333 -5.62 32.77 22.96
C LYS A 333 -4.65 31.61 23.14
N GLY A 334 -3.82 31.64 24.19
CA GLY A 334 -2.92 30.53 24.52
C GLY A 334 -3.69 29.23 24.77
N PHE A 335 -4.83 29.31 25.46
CA PHE A 335 -5.68 28.15 25.71
C PHE A 335 -6.37 27.65 24.43
N ALA A 336 -6.87 28.54 23.58
CA ALA A 336 -7.45 28.19 22.28
C ALA A 336 -6.42 27.48 21.38
N ALA A 337 -5.18 27.98 21.34
CA ALA A 337 -4.09 27.35 20.60
C ALA A 337 -3.75 25.95 21.14
N LEU A 338 -3.71 25.77 22.47
CA LEU A 338 -3.52 24.46 23.09
C LEU A 338 -4.67 23.50 22.75
N MET A 339 -5.92 23.97 22.81
CA MET A 339 -7.07 23.15 22.44
C MET A 339 -7.01 22.72 20.97
N LEU A 340 -6.64 23.63 20.06
CA LEU A 340 -6.46 23.29 18.65
C LEU A 340 -5.38 22.22 18.49
N ALA A 341 -4.23 22.40 19.14
CA ALA A 341 -3.12 21.45 19.11
C ALA A 341 -3.54 20.07 19.65
N HIS A 342 -4.34 20.03 20.71
CA HIS A 342 -4.85 18.79 21.29
C HIS A 342 -5.86 18.08 20.37
N LEU A 343 -6.84 18.81 19.81
CA LEU A 343 -7.83 18.26 18.87
C LEU A 343 -7.16 17.69 17.61
N SER A 344 -6.22 18.46 17.05
CA SER A 344 -5.47 18.10 15.84
C SER A 344 -4.26 17.20 16.09
N TYR A 345 -4.02 16.78 17.34
CA TYR A 345 -2.79 16.09 17.73
C TYR A 345 -2.55 14.80 16.93
N ASN A 346 -1.45 14.78 16.20
CA ASN A 346 -0.88 13.61 15.54
C ASN A 346 0.51 13.34 16.16
N PRO A 347 0.72 12.21 16.88
CA PRO A 347 1.99 11.92 17.53
C PRO A 347 3.21 12.00 16.61
N ASP A 348 3.10 11.52 15.37
CA ASP A 348 4.25 11.46 14.45
C ASP A 348 4.63 12.86 13.91
N ARG A 349 3.64 13.74 13.74
CA ARG A 349 3.87 15.13 13.34
C ARG A 349 4.27 16.01 14.53
N ASP A 350 3.57 15.88 15.64
CA ASP A 350 3.56 16.87 16.72
C ASP A 350 4.46 16.48 17.90
N GLY A 351 4.75 15.19 18.09
CA GLY A 351 5.55 14.70 19.21
C GLY A 351 5.09 15.28 20.55
N PHE A 352 5.97 16.02 21.23
CA PHE A 352 5.70 16.59 22.55
C PHE A 352 4.99 17.94 22.56
N LYS A 353 4.59 18.47 21.39
CA LYS A 353 4.02 19.82 21.25
C LYS A 353 2.88 20.11 22.22
N VAL A 354 1.92 19.20 22.37
CA VAL A 354 0.75 19.41 23.26
C VAL A 354 1.18 19.43 24.73
N VAL A 355 2.11 18.56 25.12
CA VAL A 355 2.67 18.52 26.49
C VAL A 355 3.39 19.83 26.79
N ARG A 356 4.29 20.25 25.89
CA ARG A 356 5.04 21.51 26.01
C ARG A 356 4.12 22.72 26.11
N MET A 357 3.14 22.83 25.21
CA MET A 357 2.16 23.93 25.23
C MET A 357 1.33 23.95 26.52
N ALA A 358 0.98 22.78 27.07
CA ALA A 358 0.24 22.69 28.33
C ALA A 358 1.10 23.10 29.54
N GLU A 359 2.35 22.67 29.59
CA GLU A 359 3.31 23.05 30.64
C GLU A 359 3.59 24.56 30.63
N GLU A 360 3.88 25.12 29.45
CA GLU A 360 4.07 26.56 29.25
C GLU A 360 2.83 27.37 29.66
N PHE A 361 1.62 26.85 29.38
CA PHE A 361 0.38 27.51 29.79
C PHE A 361 0.26 27.58 31.32
N VAL A 362 0.50 26.47 32.02
CA VAL A 362 0.40 26.41 33.48
C VAL A 362 1.48 27.28 34.14
N GLU A 363 2.69 27.32 33.59
CA GLU A 363 3.76 28.19 34.08
C GLU A 363 3.43 29.68 33.89
N ARG A 364 2.88 30.04 32.73
CA ARG A 364 2.57 31.44 32.38
C ARG A 364 1.29 31.96 33.03
N PHE A 365 0.32 31.10 33.29
CA PHE A 365 -0.99 31.45 33.84
C PHE A 365 -1.41 30.51 35.01
N PRO A 366 -0.63 30.48 36.11
CA PRO A 366 -0.84 29.52 37.20
C PRO A 366 -2.20 29.67 37.91
N ASP A 367 -2.75 30.89 37.94
CA ASP A 367 -4.05 31.19 38.55
C ASP A 367 -5.23 31.12 37.55
N SER A 368 -5.01 30.58 36.35
CA SER A 368 -6.06 30.48 35.33
C SER A 368 -7.15 29.49 35.73
N ASN A 369 -8.42 29.85 35.49
CA ASN A 369 -9.55 28.93 35.59
C ASN A 369 -9.46 27.76 34.60
N ALA A 370 -8.61 27.85 33.57
CA ALA A 370 -8.36 26.77 32.62
C ALA A 370 -7.35 25.72 33.15
N VAL A 371 -6.56 26.01 34.20
CA VAL A 371 -5.51 25.10 34.70
C VAL A 371 -6.02 23.68 34.94
N PRO A 372 -7.20 23.43 35.56
CA PRO A 372 -7.70 22.07 35.73
C PRO A 372 -7.91 21.33 34.41
N THR A 373 -8.44 22.01 33.38
CA THR A 373 -8.63 21.42 32.05
C THR A 373 -7.29 21.19 31.34
N VAL A 374 -6.36 22.13 31.48
CA VAL A 374 -5.00 22.01 30.93
C VAL A 374 -4.23 20.85 31.57
N ASN A 375 -4.34 20.68 32.89
CA ASN A 375 -3.72 19.56 33.59
C ASN A 375 -4.29 18.20 33.15
N ARG A 376 -5.59 18.13 32.83
CA ARG A 376 -6.17 16.93 32.21
C ARG A 376 -5.57 16.66 30.82
N ILE A 377 -5.51 17.69 29.95
CA ILE A 377 -4.89 17.58 28.62
C ILE A 377 -3.42 17.13 28.73
N LEU A 378 -2.69 17.68 29.70
CA LEU A 378 -1.30 17.34 29.98
C LEU A 378 -1.16 15.87 30.40
N PHE A 379 -1.99 15.42 31.34
CA PHE A 379 -1.99 14.03 31.80
C PHE A 379 -2.30 13.04 30.66
N GLU A 380 -3.36 13.28 29.89
CA GLU A 380 -3.75 12.43 28.75
C GLU A 380 -2.71 12.44 27.62
N SER A 381 -2.03 13.57 27.40
CA SER A 381 -1.02 13.70 26.35
C SER A 381 0.31 13.05 26.73
N ARG A 382 0.68 13.00 28.02
CA ARG A 382 1.93 12.37 28.50
C ARG A 382 2.00 10.88 28.18
N ASP A 383 0.98 10.11 28.54
CA ASP A 383 0.95 8.65 28.24
C ASP A 383 1.07 8.37 26.74
N ARG A 384 0.38 9.17 25.90
CA ARG A 384 0.41 9.01 24.45
C ARG A 384 1.79 9.31 23.86
N VAL A 385 2.43 10.41 24.30
CA VAL A 385 3.74 10.79 23.78
C VAL A 385 4.85 9.88 24.31
N ASP A 386 4.73 9.35 25.53
CA ASP A 386 5.66 8.37 26.07
C ASP A 386 5.65 7.07 25.26
N LYS A 387 4.46 6.57 24.94
CA LYS A 387 4.29 5.41 24.05
C LYS A 387 4.84 5.68 22.65
N TRP A 388 4.63 6.87 22.12
CA TRP A 388 5.20 7.26 20.83
C TRP A 388 6.72 7.28 20.88
N PHE A 389 7.32 7.96 21.85
CA PHE A 389 8.77 8.07 21.98
C PHE A 389 9.43 6.70 22.16
N ALA A 390 8.85 5.83 22.99
CA ALA A 390 9.35 4.46 23.18
C ALA A 390 9.36 3.65 21.87
N ARG A 391 8.38 3.85 20.98
CA ARG A 391 8.40 3.24 19.63
C ARG A 391 9.52 3.80 18.77
N GLN A 392 9.76 5.11 18.82
CA GLN A 392 10.86 5.73 18.07
C GLN A 392 12.22 5.23 18.56
N GLU A 393 12.40 5.09 19.87
CA GLU A 393 13.61 4.49 20.46
C GLU A 393 13.79 3.03 20.06
N GLN A 394 12.71 2.25 20.03
CA GLN A 394 12.76 0.86 19.58
C GLN A 394 13.21 0.75 18.13
N GLU A 395 12.68 1.58 17.24
CA GLU A 395 13.06 1.59 15.83
C GLU A 395 14.52 2.04 15.63
N LEU A 396 14.94 3.08 16.34
CA LEU A 396 16.33 3.54 16.31
C LEU A 396 17.30 2.45 16.79
N ASN A 397 16.95 1.74 17.87
CA ASN A 397 17.74 0.62 18.37
C ASN A 397 17.78 -0.56 17.40
N ARG A 398 16.66 -0.85 16.70
CA ARG A 398 16.61 -1.87 15.64
C ARG A 398 17.58 -1.53 14.51
N LEU A 399 17.50 -0.32 13.96
CA LEU A 399 18.39 0.13 12.89
C LEU A 399 19.86 0.08 13.31
N LYS A 400 20.17 0.49 14.56
CA LYS A 400 21.52 0.38 15.12
C LYS A 400 21.99 -1.08 15.21
N SER A 401 21.15 -1.99 15.68
CA SER A 401 21.50 -3.41 15.81
C SER A 401 21.70 -4.12 14.47
N GLU A 402 21.07 -3.61 13.40
CA GLU A 402 21.23 -4.07 12.03
C GLU A 402 22.42 -3.41 11.31
N ASN A 403 23.22 -2.58 12.00
CA ASN A 403 24.29 -1.76 11.43
C ASN A 403 23.83 -0.80 10.31
N LYS A 404 22.54 -0.46 10.28
CA LYS A 404 21.94 0.45 9.28
C LYS A 404 22.05 1.89 9.73
N TYR A 405 23.29 2.35 9.94
CA TYR A 405 23.54 3.66 10.55
C TYR A 405 23.08 4.84 9.69
N ALA A 406 23.12 4.71 8.36
CA ALA A 406 22.65 5.77 7.46
C ALA A 406 21.13 5.92 7.55
N GLU A 407 20.40 4.81 7.55
CA GLU A 407 18.94 4.80 7.74
C GLU A 407 18.57 5.31 9.14
N ALA A 408 19.34 4.97 10.18
CA ALA A 408 19.14 5.48 11.53
C ALA A 408 19.29 7.01 11.62
N LEU A 409 20.29 7.59 10.94
CA LEU A 409 20.48 9.04 10.89
C LEU A 409 19.33 9.73 10.13
N GLN A 410 18.93 9.18 8.98
CA GLN A 410 17.78 9.70 8.22
C GLN A 410 16.48 9.62 9.03
N PHE A 411 16.30 8.56 9.82
CA PHE A 411 15.17 8.42 10.73
C PHE A 411 15.18 9.50 11.82
N ILE A 412 16.34 9.78 12.43
CA ILE A 412 16.48 10.86 13.43
C ILE A 412 16.11 12.23 12.82
N GLU A 413 16.49 12.50 11.58
CA GLU A 413 16.16 13.77 10.88
C GLU A 413 14.65 13.99 10.71
N GLN A 414 13.86 12.92 10.66
CA GLN A 414 12.40 12.99 10.52
C GLN A 414 11.68 13.25 11.85
N LEU A 415 12.37 13.11 12.98
CA LEU A 415 11.76 13.31 14.30
C LEU A 415 11.53 14.81 14.59
N PRO A 416 10.41 15.18 15.26
CA PRO A 416 10.13 16.56 15.62
C PRO A 416 10.95 17.02 16.84
N LEU A 417 12.28 17.05 16.72
CA LEU A 417 13.23 17.29 17.82
C LEU A 417 12.99 18.62 18.54
N GLN A 418 12.51 19.65 17.84
CA GLN A 418 12.25 20.98 18.42
C GLN A 418 11.13 20.96 19.46
N GLU A 419 10.15 20.06 19.30
CA GLU A 419 9.02 19.93 20.21
C GLU A 419 9.37 19.08 21.43
N MET A 420 10.44 18.27 21.37
CA MET A 420 10.85 17.36 22.45
C MET A 420 11.41 18.10 23.68
N PRO A 421 11.18 17.59 24.90
CA PRO A 421 11.87 18.00 26.11
C PRO A 421 13.40 17.93 25.96
N GLN A 422 14.11 18.81 26.67
CA GLN A 422 15.56 18.96 26.53
C GLN A 422 16.31 17.65 26.77
N ASP A 423 15.97 16.90 27.82
CA ASP A 423 16.59 15.63 28.19
C ASP A 423 16.46 14.58 27.08
N ARG A 424 15.28 14.47 26.45
CA ARG A 424 15.04 13.54 25.34
C ARG A 424 15.74 13.98 24.07
N ARG A 425 15.72 15.28 23.78
CA ARG A 425 16.42 15.85 22.63
C ARG A 425 17.92 15.60 22.73
N GLU A 426 18.51 15.84 23.89
CA GLU A 426 19.93 15.55 24.15
C GLU A 426 20.27 14.07 24.00
N HIS A 427 19.36 13.16 24.41
CA HIS A 427 19.54 11.72 24.20
C HIS A 427 19.59 11.37 22.70
N ILE A 428 18.66 11.88 21.89
CA ILE A 428 18.65 11.63 20.45
C ILE A 428 19.86 12.27 19.76
N THR A 429 20.24 13.50 20.11
CA THR A 429 21.42 14.17 19.55
C THR A 429 22.71 13.41 19.87
N ARG A 430 22.90 12.96 21.12
CA ARG A 430 24.06 12.14 21.49
C ARG A 430 24.11 10.85 20.69
N THR A 431 22.95 10.22 20.47
CA THR A 431 22.86 9.00 19.66
C THR A 431 23.25 9.29 18.21
N ALA A 432 22.81 10.41 17.63
CA ALA A 432 23.23 10.83 16.29
C ALA A 432 24.75 11.04 16.19
N ASP A 433 25.36 11.72 17.17
CA ASP A 433 26.81 11.93 17.23
C ASP A 433 27.59 10.61 17.30
N GLU A 434 27.11 9.66 18.11
CA GLU A 434 27.66 8.30 18.19
C GLU A 434 27.58 7.57 16.85
N LEU A 435 26.44 7.63 16.16
CA LEU A 435 26.23 6.99 14.86
C LEU A 435 27.14 7.58 13.77
N ILE A 436 27.31 8.91 13.75
CA ILE A 436 28.23 9.59 12.83
C ILE A 436 29.67 9.15 13.09
N ALA A 437 30.07 9.07 14.37
CA ALA A 437 31.41 8.61 14.73
C ALA A 437 31.66 7.16 14.28
N ILE A 438 30.67 6.27 14.46
CA ILE A 438 30.75 4.87 13.98
C ILE A 438 30.90 4.83 12.46
N GLN A 439 30.07 5.56 11.71
CA GLN A 439 30.17 5.60 10.25
C GLN A 439 31.53 6.07 9.76
N PHE A 440 32.08 7.12 10.39
CA PHE A 440 33.40 7.63 10.07
C PHE A 440 34.48 6.57 10.33
N GLN A 441 34.42 5.89 11.47
CA GLN A 441 35.36 4.82 11.80
C GLN A 441 35.28 3.65 10.82
N GLU A 442 34.09 3.23 10.41
CA GLU A 442 33.93 2.16 9.42
C GLU A 442 34.40 2.58 8.03
N ALA A 443 34.13 3.82 7.62
CA ALA A 443 34.62 4.34 6.34
C ALA A 443 36.15 4.39 6.31
N GLU A 444 36.76 4.82 7.41
CA GLU A 444 38.21 4.85 7.56
C GLU A 444 38.81 3.43 7.60
N ALA A 445 38.18 2.50 8.33
CA ALA A 445 38.60 1.10 8.36
C ALA A 445 38.54 0.45 6.96
N ARG A 446 37.45 0.68 6.21
CA ARG A 446 37.32 0.21 4.81
C ARG A 446 38.40 0.81 3.92
N ARG A 447 38.73 2.09 4.08
CA ARG A 447 39.79 2.76 3.34
C ARG A 447 41.16 2.12 3.61
N LEU A 448 41.49 1.89 4.88
CA LEU A 448 42.74 1.24 5.29
C LEU A 448 42.85 -0.21 4.80
N GLU A 449 41.74 -0.96 4.85
CA GLU A 449 41.67 -2.31 4.29
C GLU A 449 41.93 -2.30 2.78
N GLN A 450 41.29 -1.37 2.06
CA GLN A 450 41.51 -1.22 0.62
C GLN A 450 42.96 -0.85 0.30
N GLU A 451 43.56 0.09 1.04
CA GLU A 451 44.97 0.45 0.89
C GLU A 451 45.89 -0.77 1.14
N THR A 452 45.58 -1.58 2.15
CA THR A 452 46.33 -2.80 2.45
C THR A 452 46.23 -3.82 1.31
N ILE A 453 45.04 -4.02 0.74
CA ILE A 453 44.83 -4.91 -0.41
C ILE A 453 45.65 -4.44 -1.63
N LEU A 454 45.69 -3.14 -1.89
CA LEU A 454 46.49 -2.57 -2.97
C LEU A 454 48.00 -2.78 -2.73
N GLN A 455 48.47 -2.54 -1.51
CA GLN A 455 49.86 -2.79 -1.11
C GLN A 455 50.26 -4.26 -1.25
N GLU A 456 49.42 -5.20 -0.80
CA GLU A 456 49.67 -6.64 -0.93
C GLU A 456 49.68 -7.09 -2.40
N THR A 457 48.74 -6.58 -3.20
CA THR A 457 48.68 -6.86 -4.64
C THR A 457 49.94 -6.34 -5.34
N TRP A 458 50.37 -5.13 -5.02
CA TRP A 458 51.63 -4.57 -5.52
C TRP A 458 52.83 -5.44 -5.14
N ALA A 459 52.95 -5.81 -3.86
CA ALA A 459 54.06 -6.64 -3.37
C ALA A 459 54.09 -8.01 -4.05
N ARG A 460 52.92 -8.62 -4.30
CA ARG A 460 52.78 -9.89 -5.02
C ARG A 460 53.22 -9.75 -6.48
N GLY A 461 52.79 -8.70 -7.18
CA GLY A 461 53.23 -8.39 -8.54
C GLY A 461 54.75 -8.24 -8.62
N GLN A 462 55.35 -7.48 -7.69
CA GLN A 462 56.82 -7.34 -7.61
C GLN A 462 57.55 -8.66 -7.33
N ASN A 463 56.95 -9.56 -6.55
CA ASN A 463 57.54 -10.87 -6.28
C ASN A 463 57.53 -11.77 -7.52
N HIS A 464 56.42 -11.82 -8.27
CA HIS A 464 56.36 -12.52 -9.55
C HIS A 464 57.41 -11.99 -10.53
N LEU A 465 57.59 -10.67 -10.60
CA LEU A 465 58.62 -10.04 -11.45
C LEU A 465 60.03 -10.51 -11.08
N ARG A 466 60.38 -10.53 -9.79
CA ARG A 466 61.69 -11.02 -9.30
C ARG A 466 61.88 -12.52 -9.53
N ALA A 467 60.80 -13.30 -9.47
CA ALA A 467 60.80 -14.73 -9.74
C ALA A 467 60.89 -15.05 -11.25
N ARG A 468 60.86 -14.02 -12.13
CA ARG A 468 60.77 -14.14 -13.60
C ARG A 468 59.47 -14.78 -14.09
N GLU A 469 58.42 -14.72 -13.28
CA GLU A 469 57.07 -15.14 -13.62
C GLU A 469 56.31 -13.97 -14.28
N TYR A 470 56.79 -13.52 -15.44
CA TYR A 470 56.37 -12.24 -16.02
C TYR A 470 54.88 -12.17 -16.39
N ASP A 471 54.30 -13.24 -16.94
CA ASP A 471 52.87 -13.29 -17.25
C ASP A 471 52.02 -13.05 -15.98
N GLN A 472 52.37 -13.69 -14.86
CA GLN A 472 51.68 -13.53 -13.58
C GLN A 472 51.91 -12.15 -12.95
N ALA A 473 53.11 -11.59 -13.13
CA ALA A 473 53.43 -10.24 -12.71
C ALA A 473 52.56 -9.22 -13.46
N ILE A 474 52.47 -9.33 -14.79
CA ILE A 474 51.65 -8.46 -15.64
C ILE A 474 50.19 -8.56 -15.24
N GLU A 475 49.65 -9.76 -15.06
CA GLU A 475 48.26 -9.98 -14.64
C GLU A 475 47.98 -9.33 -13.27
N THR A 476 48.82 -9.59 -12.27
CA THR A 476 48.63 -9.06 -10.91
C THR A 476 48.75 -7.53 -10.86
N LEU A 477 49.72 -6.96 -11.57
CA LEU A 477 49.93 -5.51 -11.62
C LEU A 477 48.85 -4.82 -12.46
N SER A 478 48.26 -5.50 -13.45
CA SER A 478 47.17 -4.95 -14.26
C SER A 478 45.93 -4.64 -13.42
N ALA A 479 45.69 -5.40 -12.35
CA ALA A 479 44.62 -5.14 -11.38
C ALA A 479 44.78 -3.80 -10.63
N LEU A 480 45.95 -3.16 -10.71
CA LEU A 480 46.26 -1.89 -10.05
C LEU A 480 46.17 -0.67 -10.98
N LEU A 481 45.88 -0.86 -12.28
CA LEU A 481 45.94 0.22 -13.28
C LEU A 481 44.98 1.38 -13.00
N ASP A 482 43.80 1.09 -12.46
CA ASP A 482 42.76 2.09 -12.13
C ASP A 482 42.85 2.59 -10.68
N THR A 483 44.00 2.42 -10.03
CA THR A 483 44.22 2.80 -8.62
C THR A 483 45.34 3.85 -8.51
N GLU A 484 45.64 4.29 -7.30
CA GLU A 484 46.79 5.18 -7.04
C GLU A 484 48.15 4.57 -7.44
N TYR A 485 48.23 3.25 -7.60
CA TYR A 485 49.41 2.55 -8.10
C TYR A 485 49.54 2.56 -9.63
N GLY A 486 48.55 3.07 -10.36
CA GLY A 486 48.38 2.83 -11.79
C GLY A 486 49.55 3.23 -12.68
N GLU A 487 50.21 4.37 -12.41
CA GLU A 487 51.40 4.78 -13.17
C GLU A 487 52.59 3.85 -12.91
N ARG A 488 52.87 3.56 -11.64
CA ARG A 488 53.97 2.66 -11.25
C ARG A 488 53.71 1.23 -11.73
N ALA A 489 52.46 0.79 -11.74
CA ALA A 489 52.07 -0.52 -12.24
C ALA A 489 52.31 -0.63 -13.75
N ARG A 490 51.96 0.41 -14.52
CA ARG A 490 52.25 0.47 -15.97
C ARG A 490 53.73 0.31 -16.26
N GLU A 491 54.59 1.06 -15.56
CA GLU A 491 56.04 0.95 -15.74
C GLU A 491 56.55 -0.48 -15.47
N GLN A 492 56.08 -1.12 -14.40
CA GLN A 492 56.49 -2.49 -14.07
C GLN A 492 55.90 -3.53 -15.04
N ILE A 493 54.71 -3.30 -15.59
CA ILE A 493 54.10 -4.14 -16.64
C ILE A 493 54.93 -4.05 -17.93
N ASP A 494 55.33 -2.85 -18.35
CA ASP A 494 56.17 -2.64 -19.52
C ASP A 494 57.55 -3.30 -19.34
N GLU A 495 58.14 -3.17 -18.14
CA GLU A 495 59.38 -3.85 -17.78
C GLU A 495 59.23 -5.39 -17.86
N ALA A 496 58.18 -5.94 -17.26
CA ALA A 496 57.89 -7.38 -17.27
C ALA A 496 57.69 -7.91 -18.70
N ALA A 497 56.93 -7.19 -19.52
CA ALA A 497 56.68 -7.55 -20.92
C ALA A 497 57.97 -7.53 -21.74
N ASN A 498 58.82 -6.53 -21.52
CA ASN A 498 60.13 -6.43 -22.16
C ASN A 498 61.06 -7.59 -21.76
N LEU A 499 61.13 -7.91 -20.47
CA LEU A 499 61.95 -9.02 -19.97
C LEU A 499 61.46 -10.37 -20.49
N SER A 500 60.14 -10.61 -20.50
CA SER A 500 59.58 -11.85 -21.05
C SER A 500 59.84 -11.97 -22.54
N ALA A 501 59.62 -10.91 -23.31
CA ALA A 501 59.86 -10.89 -24.75
C ALA A 501 61.35 -11.15 -25.08
N GLN A 502 62.27 -10.63 -24.26
CA GLN A 502 63.71 -10.91 -24.41
C GLN A 502 64.05 -12.37 -24.09
N ASP A 503 63.48 -12.94 -23.02
CA ASP A 503 63.70 -14.34 -22.63
C ASP A 503 63.17 -15.31 -23.68
N ASP A 504 61.96 -15.09 -24.19
CA ASP A 504 61.37 -15.94 -25.23
C ASP A 504 62.08 -15.79 -26.58
N ARG A 505 62.51 -14.58 -26.94
CA ARG A 505 63.32 -14.35 -28.14
C ARG A 505 64.66 -15.09 -28.06
N ARG A 506 65.29 -15.15 -26.87
CA ARG A 506 66.52 -15.90 -26.66
C ARG A 506 66.28 -17.41 -26.82
N LYS A 507 65.22 -17.97 -26.22
CA LYS A 507 64.85 -19.39 -26.44
C LYS A 507 64.59 -19.68 -27.92
N ALA A 508 63.88 -18.80 -28.62
CA ALA A 508 63.66 -18.93 -30.06
C ALA A 508 64.97 -18.93 -30.85
N ALA A 509 65.93 -18.06 -30.49
CA ALA A 509 67.25 -18.04 -31.12
C ALA A 509 68.06 -19.32 -30.85
N GLU A 510 67.96 -19.90 -29.64
CA GLU A 510 68.59 -21.19 -29.31
C GLU A 510 68.03 -22.33 -30.16
N LEU A 511 66.70 -22.42 -30.29
CA LEU A 511 66.03 -23.38 -31.17
C LEU A 511 66.46 -23.20 -32.64
N PHE A 512 66.57 -21.96 -33.10
CA PHE A 512 67.04 -21.66 -34.45
C PHE A 512 68.48 -22.12 -34.70
N VAL A 513 69.38 -21.90 -33.73
CA VAL A 513 70.77 -22.37 -33.80
C VAL A 513 70.82 -23.91 -33.80
N GLN A 514 70.01 -24.57 -32.96
CA GLN A 514 69.90 -26.03 -32.95
C GLN A 514 69.37 -26.58 -34.29
N ALA A 515 68.39 -25.91 -34.89
CA ALA A 515 67.85 -26.27 -36.21
C ALA A 515 68.91 -26.22 -37.31
N ASN A 516 69.81 -25.24 -37.26
CA ASN A 516 70.91 -25.13 -38.22
C ASN A 516 72.06 -26.12 -37.96
N GLY A 517 72.16 -26.67 -36.76
CA GLY A 517 73.18 -27.64 -36.37
C GLY A 517 72.80 -29.11 -36.64
N THR A 518 71.53 -29.41 -36.92
CA THR A 518 71.07 -30.79 -37.16
C THR A 518 71.12 -31.17 -38.64
N ALA A 519 71.54 -32.41 -38.92
CA ALA A 519 71.52 -32.99 -40.25
C ALA A 519 70.18 -33.70 -40.57
N ASP A 520 69.33 -33.92 -39.58
CA ASP A 520 67.99 -34.49 -39.75
C ASP A 520 67.00 -33.41 -40.21
N ARG A 521 66.45 -33.62 -41.41
CA ARG A 521 65.51 -32.70 -42.06
C ARG A 521 64.23 -32.51 -41.24
N ASP A 522 63.67 -33.58 -40.68
CA ASP A 522 62.40 -33.49 -39.96
C ASP A 522 62.59 -32.80 -38.60
N ALA A 523 63.71 -33.07 -37.92
CA ALA A 523 64.08 -32.36 -36.71
C ALA A 523 64.34 -30.86 -36.97
N ARG A 524 65.01 -30.51 -38.09
CA ARG A 524 65.21 -29.12 -38.49
C ARG A 524 63.89 -28.37 -38.67
N VAL A 525 62.93 -28.97 -39.38
CA VAL A 525 61.61 -28.37 -39.60
C VAL A 525 60.89 -28.14 -38.28
N ARG A 526 60.83 -29.14 -37.39
CA ARG A 526 60.18 -28.99 -36.07
C ARG A 526 60.76 -27.84 -35.26
N LEU A 527 62.08 -27.76 -35.14
CA LEU A 527 62.77 -26.71 -34.38
C LEU A 527 62.55 -25.31 -34.97
N LEU A 528 62.51 -25.18 -36.30
CA LEU A 528 62.19 -23.91 -36.97
C LEU A 528 60.75 -23.47 -36.69
N PHE A 529 59.78 -24.38 -36.70
CA PHE A 529 58.39 -24.07 -36.38
C PHE A 529 58.19 -23.71 -34.90
N GLU A 530 58.87 -24.39 -33.97
CA GLU A 530 58.84 -24.02 -32.54
C GLU A 530 59.46 -22.64 -32.30
N SER A 531 60.61 -22.35 -32.93
CA SER A 531 61.24 -21.02 -32.91
C SER A 531 60.32 -19.95 -33.48
N ARG A 532 59.68 -20.22 -34.62
CA ARG A 532 58.69 -19.35 -35.27
C ARG A 532 57.51 -19.06 -34.34
N ARG A 533 56.94 -20.09 -33.72
CA ARG A 533 55.80 -19.96 -32.81
C ARG A 533 56.13 -19.05 -31.62
N LEU A 534 57.28 -19.24 -30.99
CA LEU A 534 57.70 -18.38 -29.88
C LEU A 534 57.80 -16.90 -30.30
N LEU A 535 58.37 -16.61 -31.47
CA LEU A 535 58.46 -15.23 -31.97
C LEU A 535 57.09 -14.62 -32.29
N GLN A 536 56.15 -15.42 -32.81
CA GLN A 536 54.78 -14.97 -33.05
C GLN A 536 54.04 -14.69 -31.72
N ASP A 537 54.18 -15.58 -30.75
CA ASP A 537 53.57 -15.44 -29.43
C ASP A 537 54.05 -14.16 -28.72
N ILE A 538 55.32 -13.78 -28.87
CA ILE A 538 55.85 -12.51 -28.34
C ILE A 538 55.11 -11.30 -28.92
N LEU A 539 54.87 -11.26 -30.23
CA LEU A 539 54.20 -10.13 -30.88
C LEU A 539 52.72 -10.01 -30.49
N VAL A 540 52.10 -11.13 -30.09
CA VAL A 540 50.71 -11.17 -29.62
C VAL A 540 50.62 -10.79 -28.15
N LYS A 541 51.47 -11.37 -27.29
CA LYS A 541 51.42 -11.18 -25.84
C LYS A 541 52.05 -9.88 -25.37
N TYR A 542 53.11 -9.44 -26.04
CA TYR A 542 53.92 -8.28 -25.65
C TYR A 542 54.09 -7.29 -26.82
N PRO A 543 52.98 -6.80 -27.40
CA PRO A 543 53.02 -5.90 -28.56
C PRO A 543 53.76 -4.58 -28.29
N GLN A 544 53.81 -4.17 -27.02
CA GLN A 544 54.48 -2.97 -26.53
C GLN A 544 55.98 -3.17 -26.24
N SER A 545 56.53 -4.37 -26.44
CA SER A 545 57.93 -4.64 -26.12
C SER A 545 58.91 -3.94 -27.09
N ASP A 546 60.02 -3.43 -26.55
CA ASP A 546 61.12 -2.78 -27.27
C ASP A 546 61.83 -3.72 -28.26
N VAL A 547 61.58 -5.02 -28.14
CA VAL A 547 62.16 -6.04 -29.03
C VAL A 547 61.27 -6.39 -30.21
N ALA A 548 60.05 -5.85 -30.32
CA ALA A 548 59.08 -6.21 -31.35
C ALA A 548 59.66 -6.13 -32.78
N ASP A 549 60.39 -5.07 -33.12
CA ASP A 549 61.03 -4.93 -34.44
C ASP A 549 62.12 -5.99 -34.69
N LYS A 550 62.91 -6.30 -33.65
CA LYS A 550 63.92 -7.37 -33.72
C LYS A 550 63.26 -8.72 -33.87
N VAL A 551 62.15 -8.97 -33.19
CA VAL A 551 61.36 -10.20 -33.28
C VAL A 551 60.80 -10.37 -34.69
N ARG A 552 60.24 -9.33 -35.31
CA ARG A 552 59.79 -9.36 -36.72
C ARG A 552 60.92 -9.73 -37.67
N ASN A 553 62.09 -9.07 -37.55
CA ASN A 553 63.26 -9.41 -38.37
C ASN A 553 63.75 -10.85 -38.16
N ASN A 554 63.73 -11.34 -36.91
CA ASN A 554 64.08 -12.72 -36.59
C ASN A 554 63.07 -13.70 -37.20
N LEU A 555 61.78 -13.37 -37.19
CA LEU A 555 60.69 -14.16 -37.76
C LEU A 555 60.84 -14.28 -39.28
N ASP A 556 61.08 -13.18 -39.99
CA ASP A 556 61.32 -13.17 -41.44
C ASP A 556 62.47 -14.10 -41.83
N ARG A 557 63.55 -14.08 -41.04
CA ARG A 557 64.71 -14.94 -41.28
C ARG A 557 64.40 -16.42 -41.07
N ILE A 558 63.61 -16.75 -40.05
CA ILE A 558 63.18 -18.14 -39.82
C ILE A 558 62.26 -18.62 -40.93
N GLU A 559 61.35 -17.76 -41.41
CA GLU A 559 60.46 -18.09 -42.52
C GLU A 559 61.24 -18.34 -43.81
N GLN A 560 62.27 -17.55 -44.11
CA GLN A 560 63.19 -17.81 -45.23
C GLN A 560 63.87 -19.18 -45.13
N GLU A 561 64.33 -19.56 -43.94
CA GLU A 561 64.95 -20.88 -43.71
C GLU A 561 63.93 -22.03 -43.86
N ILE A 562 62.69 -21.86 -43.40
CA ILE A 562 61.62 -22.84 -43.62
C ILE A 562 61.35 -22.99 -45.13
N MET A 563 61.24 -21.88 -45.87
CA MET A 563 61.05 -21.90 -47.32
C MET A 563 62.21 -22.56 -48.06
N ALA A 564 63.45 -22.42 -47.57
CA ALA A 564 64.62 -23.07 -48.14
C ALA A 564 64.62 -24.59 -47.93
N VAL A 565 64.01 -25.08 -46.85
CA VAL A 565 63.84 -26.53 -46.61
C VAL A 565 62.71 -27.10 -47.46
N ASP A 566 61.57 -26.41 -47.54
CA ASP A 566 60.45 -26.72 -48.43
C ASP A 566 59.48 -25.52 -48.53
N PRO A 567 59.30 -24.90 -49.71
CA PRO A 567 58.42 -23.75 -49.90
C PRO A 567 56.93 -24.01 -49.57
N THR A 568 56.49 -25.27 -49.61
CA THR A 568 55.08 -25.64 -49.37
C THR A 568 54.67 -25.62 -47.90
N LEU A 569 55.65 -25.58 -46.99
CA LEU A 569 55.43 -25.65 -45.53
C LEU A 569 54.83 -24.36 -44.94
N LEU A 570 55.03 -23.20 -45.57
CA LEU A 570 54.45 -21.92 -45.12
C LEU A 570 53.17 -21.52 -45.87
N THR A 571 52.86 -22.21 -46.96
CA THR A 571 51.71 -21.92 -47.84
C THR A 571 50.52 -22.85 -47.63
N SER A 572 50.67 -23.87 -46.78
CA SER A 572 49.57 -24.74 -46.37
C SER A 572 48.76 -24.07 -45.24
N PRO A 573 47.44 -23.89 -45.37
CA PRO A 573 46.61 -23.48 -44.25
C PRO A 573 46.67 -24.57 -43.17
N ALA A 574 46.81 -24.15 -41.90
CA ALA A 574 46.88 -25.05 -40.76
C ALA A 574 45.66 -25.99 -40.72
N SER A 575 45.83 -27.26 -41.09
CA SER A 575 44.99 -28.33 -40.56
C SER A 575 45.37 -28.51 -39.10
N GLY A 576 44.59 -27.91 -38.20
CA GLY A 576 44.73 -28.12 -36.77
C GLY A 576 44.52 -29.60 -36.39
N PRO A 577 45.22 -30.11 -35.38
CA PRO A 577 44.80 -31.33 -34.72
C PRO A 577 43.66 -30.95 -33.76
N ASP A 578 42.45 -31.41 -34.08
CA ASP A 578 41.38 -31.83 -33.15
C ASP A 578 39.99 -31.52 -33.72
N SER A 579 39.42 -32.54 -34.35
CA SER A 579 37.98 -32.73 -34.42
C SER A 579 37.63 -34.15 -33.94
N ALA A 580 37.42 -34.24 -32.62
CA ALA A 580 36.54 -35.12 -31.82
C ALA A 580 36.81 -36.64 -31.74
N PRO A 581 36.44 -37.33 -30.63
CA PRO A 581 35.57 -36.91 -29.52
C PRO A 581 36.25 -36.56 -28.19
#